data_AF-A0A3D1HDJ2-F1
#
_entry.id   AF-A0A3D1HDJ2-F1
#
_cell.length_a   1.000
_cell.length_b   1.000
_cell.length_c   1.000
_cell.angle_alpha   90.00
_cell.angle_beta   90.00
_cell.angle_gamma   90.00
#
_symmetry.space_group_name_H-M   'P 1'
#
loop_
_entity.id
_entity.type
_entity.pdbx_description
1 polymer ?
#
loop_
_entity_poly.entity_id
_entity_poly.type
_entity_poly.pdbx_seq_one_letter_code
_entity_poly.pdbx_strand_id
1 'polypeptide(L)'
;LNKKQQQSLLEYIENGSITLIASTTENPYFYVYNAILSRSTVFEFKPVEPEELKKAAKRGFAAISEELGEKFDVDDEAIDYICRGVGGDVRKCLNTVELCAVAAADGKVTLELAKELTQRSNMRYDRGGDQHYDLLSALQKSIRGS
;
A
#
# COMPACT_ATOMS: atom_id res chain seq x y z
N LEU A 1 -3.74 20.17 5.06
CA LEU A 1 -3.10 21.51 5.06
C LEU A 1 -4.10 22.56 5.48
N ASN A 2 -3.71 23.50 6.35
CA ASN A 2 -4.54 24.66 6.66
C ASN A 2 -4.59 25.61 5.44
N LYS A 3 -5.69 26.34 5.23
CA LYS A 3 -5.91 27.26 4.09
C LYS A 3 -4.74 28.24 3.88
N LYS A 4 -4.15 28.74 4.97
CA LYS A 4 -3.00 29.67 4.93
C LYS A 4 -1.74 29.05 4.30
N GLN A 5 -1.51 27.73 4.48
CA GLN A 5 -0.37 27.02 3.88
C GLN A 5 -0.59 26.73 2.39
N GLN A 6 -1.85 26.55 1.97
CA GLN A 6 -2.16 26.38 0.55
C GLN A 6 -1.94 27.70 -0.22
N GLN A 7 -2.32 28.83 0.39
CA GLN A 7 -2.21 30.14 -0.26
C GLN A 7 -0.76 30.56 -0.53
N SER A 8 0.19 30.17 0.33
CA SER A 8 1.62 30.44 0.10
C SER A 8 2.19 29.73 -1.12
N LEU A 9 1.53 28.68 -1.63
CA LEU A 9 1.98 27.98 -2.84
C LEU A 9 1.58 28.71 -4.14
N LEU A 10 0.57 29.59 -4.10
CA LEU A 10 0.03 30.23 -5.30
C LEU A 10 1.07 31.05 -6.06
N GLU A 11 1.84 31.86 -5.35
CA GLU A 11 2.88 32.71 -5.95
C GLU A 11 3.88 31.87 -6.77
N TYR A 12 4.34 30.75 -6.20
CA TYR A 12 5.31 29.87 -6.84
C TYR A 12 4.73 29.06 -8.01
N ILE A 13 3.43 28.76 -7.97
CA ILE A 13 2.73 28.10 -9.09
C ILE A 13 2.57 29.09 -10.24
N GLU A 14 2.19 30.33 -9.96
CA GLU A 14 1.92 31.37 -10.97
C GLU A 14 3.19 31.86 -11.67
N ASN A 15 4.28 32.04 -10.93
CA ASN A 15 5.56 32.47 -11.50
C ASN A 15 6.38 31.31 -12.10
N GLY A 16 5.85 30.07 -12.03
CA GLY A 16 6.49 28.88 -12.60
C GLY A 16 7.71 28.35 -11.83
N SER A 17 7.96 28.85 -10.61
CA SER A 17 9.08 28.36 -9.78
C SER A 17 8.88 26.92 -9.32
N ILE A 18 7.62 26.44 -9.28
CA ILE A 18 7.30 25.03 -8.97
C ILE A 18 6.26 24.47 -9.95
N THR A 19 6.35 23.16 -10.19
CA THR A 19 5.25 22.37 -10.74
C THR A 19 4.60 21.57 -9.61
N LEU A 20 3.35 21.88 -9.27
CA LEU A 20 2.63 21.18 -8.21
C LEU A 20 2.06 19.86 -8.72
N ILE A 21 2.51 18.75 -8.14
CA ILE A 21 1.87 17.43 -8.27
C ILE A 21 1.33 17.06 -6.89
N ALA A 22 0.01 16.89 -6.79
CA ALA A 22 -0.67 16.59 -5.54
C ALA A 22 -1.67 15.44 -5.72
N SER A 23 -1.88 14.66 -4.66
CA SER A 23 -2.83 13.56 -4.62
C SER A 23 -3.68 13.62 -3.36
N THR A 24 -4.96 13.28 -3.47
CA THR A 24 -5.91 13.21 -2.35
C THR A 24 -6.85 12.02 -2.55
N THR A 25 -7.25 11.39 -1.45
CA THR A 25 -8.35 10.40 -1.44
C THR A 25 -9.72 11.06 -1.23
N GLU A 26 -9.73 12.30 -0.74
CA GLU A 26 -10.92 13.11 -0.56
C GLU A 26 -11.27 13.89 -1.82
N ASN A 27 -12.53 14.28 -1.97
CA ASN A 27 -12.96 15.10 -3.10
C ASN A 27 -12.24 16.47 -3.10
N PRO A 28 -11.42 16.77 -4.14
CA PRO A 28 -10.57 17.96 -4.16
C PRO A 28 -11.36 19.27 -4.15
N TYR A 29 -12.59 19.29 -4.66
CA TYR A 29 -13.43 20.51 -4.69
C TYR A 29 -13.90 20.97 -3.30
N PHE A 30 -13.81 20.12 -2.28
CA PHE A 30 -14.15 20.49 -0.90
C PHE A 30 -12.93 20.90 -0.06
N TYR A 31 -11.78 20.28 -0.31
CA TYR A 31 -10.60 20.38 0.57
C TYR A 31 -9.45 21.22 -0.02
N VAL A 32 -9.47 21.48 -1.33
CA VAL A 32 -8.46 22.27 -2.03
C VAL A 32 -9.00 23.66 -2.33
N TYR A 33 -8.15 24.67 -2.14
CA TYR A 33 -8.53 26.05 -2.42
C TYR A 33 -8.76 26.30 -3.92
N ASN A 34 -9.86 26.98 -4.27
CA ASN A 34 -10.27 27.20 -5.68
C ASN A 34 -9.19 27.87 -6.54
N ALA A 35 -8.35 28.74 -5.96
CA ALA A 35 -7.26 29.37 -6.71
C ALA A 35 -6.18 28.35 -7.16
N ILE A 36 -5.94 27.30 -6.38
CA ILE A 36 -5.04 26.20 -6.78
C ILE A 36 -5.72 25.33 -7.83
N LEU A 37 -7.01 25.01 -7.65
CA LEU A 37 -7.77 24.18 -8.60
C LEU A 37 -7.85 24.83 -9.98
N SER A 38 -8.07 26.15 -10.05
CA SER A 38 -8.11 26.88 -11.33
C SER A 38 -6.77 26.90 -12.09
N ARG A 39 -5.66 26.55 -11.44
CA ARG A 39 -4.31 26.48 -12.03
C ARG A 39 -3.78 25.05 -12.13
N SER A 40 -4.60 24.06 -11.76
CA SER A 40 -4.24 22.65 -11.73
C SER A 40 -5.12 21.85 -12.66
N THR A 41 -4.56 20.83 -13.30
CA THR A 41 -5.36 19.80 -13.97
C THR A 41 -5.74 18.73 -12.96
N VAL A 42 -7.04 18.44 -12.83
CA VAL A 42 -7.54 17.42 -11.91
C VAL A 42 -7.74 16.12 -12.68
N PHE A 43 -7.10 15.05 -12.20
CA PHE A 43 -7.26 13.70 -12.73
C PHE A 43 -7.91 12.81 -11.68
N GLU A 44 -8.94 12.08 -12.08
CA GLU A 44 -9.54 11.04 -11.25
C GLU A 44 -8.81 9.72 -11.48
N PHE A 45 -8.32 9.11 -10.39
CA PHE A 45 -7.78 7.76 -10.42
C PHE A 45 -8.86 6.77 -9.95
N LYS A 46 -9.09 5.75 -10.77
CA LYS A 46 -10.02 4.67 -10.44
C LYS A 46 -9.27 3.51 -9.75
N PRO A 47 -9.96 2.70 -8.93
CA PRO A 47 -9.40 1.45 -8.44
C PRO A 47 -8.86 0.59 -9.58
N VAL A 48 -7.75 -0.10 -9.33
CA VAL A 48 -7.12 -0.95 -10.35
C VAL A 48 -7.88 -2.27 -10.45
N GLU A 49 -8.20 -2.69 -11.68
CA GLU A 49 -8.88 -3.96 -11.90
C GLU A 49 -8.01 -5.16 -11.49
N PRO A 50 -8.59 -6.26 -10.99
CA PRO A 50 -7.84 -7.42 -10.54
C PRO A 50 -6.85 -7.96 -11.57
N GLU A 51 -7.19 -7.96 -12.87
CA GLU A 51 -6.30 -8.43 -13.94
C GLU A 51 -5.05 -7.55 -14.12
N GLU A 52 -5.18 -6.23 -13.91
CA GLU A 52 -4.03 -5.32 -13.94
C GLU A 52 -3.21 -5.44 -12.64
N LEU A 53 -3.86 -5.71 -11.50
CA LEU A 53 -3.17 -6.00 -10.24
C LEU A 53 -2.30 -7.26 -10.32
N LYS A 54 -2.70 -8.28 -11.09
CA LYS A 54 -1.87 -9.49 -11.30
C LYS A 54 -0.49 -9.13 -11.85
N LYS A 55 -0.40 -8.14 -12.74
CA LYS A 55 0.89 -7.65 -13.27
C LYS A 55 1.74 -7.02 -12.17
N ALA A 56 1.13 -6.26 -11.26
CA ALA A 56 1.82 -5.70 -10.11
C ALA A 56 2.28 -6.79 -9.15
N ALA A 57 1.42 -7.76 -8.82
CA ALA A 57 1.76 -8.87 -7.93
C ALA A 57 2.91 -9.72 -8.46
N LYS A 58 2.87 -10.11 -9.75
CA LYS A 58 3.94 -10.88 -10.41
C LYS A 58 5.27 -10.11 -10.40
N ARG A 59 5.25 -8.80 -10.65
CA ARG A 59 6.45 -7.95 -10.53
C ARG A 59 6.95 -7.86 -9.09
N GLY A 60 6.04 -7.80 -8.11
CA GLY A 60 6.39 -7.80 -6.69
C GLY A 60 7.16 -9.06 -6.28
N PHE A 61 6.63 -10.25 -6.60
CA PHE A 61 7.33 -11.50 -6.34
C PHE A 61 8.68 -11.59 -7.06
N ALA A 62 8.77 -11.12 -8.31
CA ALA A 62 10.04 -11.10 -9.04
C ALA A 62 11.08 -10.18 -8.39
N ALA A 63 10.67 -8.99 -7.94
CA ALA A 63 11.56 -8.05 -7.27
C ALA A 63 12.08 -8.61 -5.93
N ILE A 64 11.19 -9.21 -5.12
CA ILE A 64 11.58 -9.83 -3.85
C ILE A 64 12.47 -11.06 -4.08
N SER A 65 12.19 -11.84 -5.12
CA SER A 65 13.04 -12.97 -5.53
C SER A 65 14.48 -12.51 -5.84
N GLU A 66 14.62 -11.38 -6.54
CA GLU A 66 15.93 -10.78 -6.82
C GLU A 66 16.62 -10.25 -5.55
N GLU A 67 15.88 -9.56 -4.68
CA GLU A 67 16.39 -8.99 -3.43
C GLU A 67 16.88 -10.06 -2.44
N LEU A 68 16.14 -11.16 -2.30
CA LEU A 68 16.47 -12.25 -1.39
C LEU A 68 17.40 -13.31 -2.00
N GLY A 69 17.55 -13.33 -3.33
CA GLY A 69 18.29 -14.38 -4.02
C GLY A 69 17.60 -15.76 -3.98
N GLU A 70 16.31 -15.79 -3.66
CA GLU A 70 15.49 -16.99 -3.53
C GLU A 70 14.44 -17.04 -4.65
N LYS A 71 14.10 -18.24 -5.13
CA LYS A 71 13.04 -18.39 -6.13
C LYS A 71 11.72 -18.68 -5.43
N PHE A 72 10.71 -17.89 -5.78
CA PHE A 72 9.34 -18.15 -5.35
C PHE A 72 8.57 -18.98 -6.38
N ASP A 73 8.02 -20.09 -5.93
CA ASP A 73 7.03 -20.89 -6.66
C ASP A 73 5.65 -20.47 -6.18
N VAL A 74 4.97 -19.65 -7.00
CA VAL A 74 3.72 -18.97 -6.62
C VAL A 74 2.56 -19.54 -7.41
N ASP A 75 1.57 -20.08 -6.72
CA ASP A 75 0.33 -20.56 -7.34
C ASP A 75 -0.40 -19.40 -8.02
N ASP A 76 -0.84 -19.58 -9.27
CA ASP A 76 -1.64 -18.56 -9.97
C ASP A 76 -2.96 -18.27 -9.22
N GLU A 77 -3.52 -19.25 -8.52
CA GLU A 77 -4.70 -19.08 -7.66
C GLU A 77 -4.41 -18.19 -6.44
N ALA A 78 -3.21 -18.26 -5.86
CA ALA A 78 -2.81 -17.37 -4.77
C ALA A 78 -2.75 -15.91 -5.25
N ILE A 79 -2.19 -15.68 -6.44
CA ILE A 79 -2.15 -14.35 -7.05
C ILE A 79 -3.55 -13.82 -7.31
N ASP A 80 -4.45 -14.64 -7.88
CA ASP A 80 -5.83 -14.24 -8.14
C ASP A 80 -6.57 -13.90 -6.84
N TYR A 81 -6.39 -14.70 -5.79
CA TYR A 81 -6.98 -14.45 -4.49
C TYR A 81 -6.53 -13.12 -3.88
N ILE A 82 -5.22 -12.86 -3.86
CA ILE A 82 -4.66 -11.59 -3.36
C ILE A 82 -5.25 -10.41 -4.13
N CYS A 83 -5.26 -10.46 -5.47
CA CYS A 83 -5.71 -9.35 -6.30
C CYS A 83 -7.20 -9.04 -6.12
N ARG A 84 -8.04 -10.04 -5.90
CA ARG A 84 -9.47 -9.85 -5.61
C ARG A 84 -9.70 -9.33 -4.19
N GLY A 85 -8.86 -9.71 -3.23
CA GLY A 85 -9.01 -9.36 -1.81
C GLY A 85 -8.65 -7.92 -1.44
N VAL A 86 -7.90 -7.19 -2.29
CA VAL A 86 -7.34 -5.87 -1.96
C VAL A 86 -8.17 -4.67 -2.45
N GLY A 87 -9.24 -4.92 -3.21
CA GLY A 87 -10.17 -3.85 -3.64
C GLY A 87 -9.55 -2.79 -4.55
N GLY A 88 -8.60 -3.17 -5.41
CA GLY A 88 -7.97 -2.25 -6.37
C GLY A 88 -6.82 -1.40 -5.83
N ASP A 89 -6.41 -1.60 -4.58
CA ASP A 89 -5.26 -0.91 -3.97
C ASP A 89 -3.95 -1.70 -4.23
N VAL A 90 -3.11 -1.15 -5.12
CA VAL A 90 -1.81 -1.72 -5.49
C VAL A 90 -0.86 -1.81 -4.29
N ARG A 91 -0.92 -0.87 -3.34
CA ARG A 91 -0.06 -0.90 -2.14
C ARG A 91 -0.44 -2.08 -1.26
N LYS A 92 -1.73 -2.30 -1.01
CA LYS A 92 -2.21 -3.49 -0.27
C LYS A 92 -1.87 -4.78 -1.01
N CYS A 93 -2.00 -4.75 -2.33
CA CYS A 93 -1.32 -5.59 -3.33
C CYS A 93 0.04 -6.11 -2.85
N LEU A 94 1.00 -5.22 -2.97
CA LEU A 94 2.42 -5.50 -2.78
C LEU A 94 2.75 -5.85 -1.32
N ASN A 95 2.09 -5.23 -0.34
CA ASN A 95 2.29 -5.59 1.07
C ASN A 95 1.87 -7.05 1.35
N THR A 96 0.79 -7.52 0.72
CA THR A 96 0.34 -8.91 0.88
C THR A 96 1.28 -9.88 0.17
N VAL A 97 1.77 -9.50 -1.01
CA VAL A 97 2.81 -10.24 -1.75
C VAL A 97 4.08 -10.38 -0.92
N GLU A 98 4.56 -9.29 -0.33
CA GLU A 98 5.72 -9.27 0.57
C GLU A 98 5.50 -10.18 1.78
N LEU A 99 4.35 -10.07 2.43
CA LEU A 99 4.03 -10.91 3.58
C LEU A 99 3.98 -12.40 3.21
N CYS A 100 3.44 -12.74 2.04
CA CYS A 100 3.44 -14.11 1.53
C CYS A 100 4.86 -14.61 1.22
N ALA A 101 5.69 -13.76 0.61
CA ALA A 101 7.08 -14.11 0.29
C ALA A 101 7.90 -14.36 1.56
N VAL A 102 7.79 -13.49 2.57
CA VAL A 102 8.50 -13.66 3.86
C VAL A 102 8.00 -14.88 4.65
N ALA A 103 6.71 -15.21 4.53
CA ALA A 103 6.13 -16.35 5.23
C ALA A 103 6.26 -17.68 4.47
N ALA A 104 6.65 -17.66 3.20
CA ALA A 104 6.76 -18.84 2.37
C ALA A 104 7.93 -19.71 2.84
N ALA A 105 7.62 -20.83 3.49
CA ALA A 105 8.60 -21.88 3.73
C ALA A 105 9.04 -22.47 2.38
N ASP A 106 10.37 -22.58 2.18
CA ASP A 106 10.99 -23.13 0.98
C ASP A 106 10.60 -22.41 -0.33
N GLY A 107 10.20 -21.13 -0.26
CA GLY A 107 9.84 -20.32 -1.42
C GLY A 107 8.48 -20.65 -2.04
N LYS A 108 7.65 -21.51 -1.42
CA LYS A 108 6.33 -21.87 -1.95
C LYS A 108 5.21 -20.96 -1.43
N VAL A 109 4.54 -20.27 -2.34
CA VAL A 109 3.38 -19.41 -2.03
C VAL A 109 2.11 -20.09 -2.52
N THR A 110 1.41 -20.74 -1.59
CA THR A 110 0.17 -21.46 -1.87
C THR A 110 -1.07 -20.60 -1.69
N LEU A 111 -2.20 -21.05 -2.25
CA LEU A 111 -3.50 -20.39 -2.03
C LEU A 111 -3.87 -20.28 -0.54
N GLU A 112 -3.61 -21.32 0.26
CA GLU A 112 -3.95 -21.32 1.69
C GLU A 112 -3.12 -20.29 2.46
N LEU A 113 -1.83 -20.15 2.14
CA LEU A 113 -0.98 -19.11 2.70
C LEU A 113 -1.50 -17.71 2.34
N ALA A 114 -1.87 -17.50 1.07
CA ALA A 114 -2.44 -16.24 0.61
C ALA A 114 -3.76 -15.91 1.32
N LYS A 115 -4.63 -16.89 1.55
CA LYS A 115 -5.88 -16.72 2.31
C LYS A 115 -5.64 -16.25 3.74
N GLU A 116 -4.74 -16.92 4.46
CA GLU A 116 -4.42 -16.59 5.85
C GLU A 116 -3.88 -15.16 5.98
N LEU A 117 -2.98 -14.77 5.07
CA LEU A 117 -2.26 -13.50 5.17
C LEU A 117 -3.05 -12.32 4.62
N THR A 118 -3.86 -12.50 3.58
CA THR A 118 -4.74 -11.45 3.05
C THR A 118 -5.78 -11.01 4.08
N GLN A 119 -6.37 -11.96 4.82
CA GLN A 119 -7.34 -11.63 5.89
C GLN A 119 -6.69 -10.84 7.04
N ARG A 120 -5.48 -11.23 7.46
CA ARG A 120 -4.74 -10.52 8.52
C ARG A 120 -4.29 -9.12 8.11
N SER A 121 -3.93 -8.92 6.84
CA SER A 121 -3.55 -7.61 6.28
C SER A 121 -4.71 -6.60 6.39
N ASN A 122 -5.94 -7.02 6.08
CA ASN A 122 -7.13 -6.18 6.22
C ASN A 122 -7.42 -5.79 7.69
N MET A 123 -7.11 -6.66 8.66
CA MET A 123 -7.26 -6.36 10.10
C MET A 123 -6.15 -5.46 10.66
N ARG A 124 -4.90 -5.59 10.17
CA ARG A 124 -3.76 -4.78 10.66
C ARG A 124 -3.76 -3.34 10.17
N TYR A 125 -4.55 -3.01 9.14
CA TYR A 125 -4.64 -1.65 8.60
C TYR A 125 -5.66 -0.76 9.34
N ASP A 126 -6.05 -1.13 10.56
CA ASP A 126 -6.65 -0.17 11.47
C ASP A 126 -5.55 0.76 12.00
N ARG A 127 -5.71 2.06 11.75
CA ARG A 127 -4.68 3.13 11.72
C ARG A 127 -4.03 3.44 13.09
N GLY A 128 -4.24 2.60 14.10
CA GLY A 128 -3.96 2.88 15.50
C GLY A 128 -2.54 2.62 16.00
N GLY A 129 -1.65 1.98 15.22
CA GLY A 129 -0.20 1.90 15.54
C GLY A 129 0.22 1.21 16.85
N ASP A 130 -0.70 0.84 17.74
CA ASP A 130 -0.40 0.36 19.10
C ASP A 130 0.01 -1.12 19.17
N GLN A 131 -0.27 -1.92 18.13
CA GLN A 131 0.03 -3.37 18.16
C GLN A 131 1.53 -3.71 18.19
N HIS A 132 2.39 -2.81 17.70
CA HIS A 132 3.85 -3.04 17.73
C HIS A 132 4.41 -2.99 19.15
N TYR A 133 3.87 -2.10 20.01
CA TYR A 133 4.29 -1.98 21.40
C TYR A 133 3.80 -3.16 22.24
N ASP A 134 2.60 -3.67 21.96
CA ASP A 134 2.05 -4.82 22.67
C ASP A 134 2.82 -6.12 22.39
N LEU A 135 3.24 -6.35 21.13
CA LEU A 135 4.03 -7.54 20.77
C LEU A 135 5.45 -7.50 21.36
N LEU A 136 6.10 -6.33 21.34
CA LEU A 136 7.40 -6.14 22.00
C LEU A 136 7.30 -6.29 23.52
N SER A 137 6.24 -5.74 24.13
CA SER A 137 5.97 -5.88 25.57
C SER A 137 5.67 -7.33 25.96
N ALA A 138 4.93 -8.08 25.12
CA ALA A 138 4.66 -9.50 25.32
C ALA A 138 5.92 -10.37 25.21
N LEU A 139 6.78 -10.11 24.22
CA LEU A 139 8.08 -10.77 24.08
C LEU A 139 9.02 -10.46 25.25
N GLN A 140 9.07 -9.20 25.69
CA GLN A 140 9.92 -8.80 26.81
C GLN A 140 9.40 -9.38 28.14
N LYS A 141 8.09 -9.54 28.30
CA LYS A 141 7.49 -10.23 29.45
C LYS A 141 7.69 -11.75 29.41
N SER A 142 7.71 -12.39 28.24
CA SER A 142 7.98 -13.82 28.14
C SER A 142 9.44 -14.15 28.47
N ILE A 143 10.39 -13.29 28.07
CA ILE A 143 11.81 -13.41 28.44
C ILE A 143 12.04 -13.13 29.93
N ARG A 144 11.29 -12.20 30.53
CA ARG A 144 11.43 -11.83 31.95
C ARG A 144 10.61 -12.69 32.91
N GLY A 145 9.72 -13.52 32.38
CA GLY A 145 8.81 -14.39 33.13
C GLY A 145 9.27 -15.85 33.23
N SER A 146 10.54 -16.14 32.93
CA SER A 146 11.24 -17.39 33.27
C SER A 146 12.50 -17.07 34.04
#